data_AF-A0A965Z1X4-F1
#
_entry.id   AF-A0A965Z1X4-F1
#
_cell.length_a   1.000
_cell.length_b   1.000
_cell.length_c   1.000
_cell.angle_alpha   90.00
_cell.angle_beta   90.00
_cell.angle_gamma   90.00
#
_symmetry.space_group_name_H-M   'P 1'
#
loop_
_entity.id
_entity.type
_entity.pdbx_description
1 polymer ?
#
loop_
_entity_poly.entity_id
_entity_poly.type
_entity_poly.pdbx_seq_one_letter_code
_entity_poly.pdbx_strand_id
1 'polypeptide(L)'
;MNVEENNAVEENRKSLNFIEAMVEKDLAAGRNDGRVQTRFPPEPNGYLHIGHAKAICIDFGIAQKYGGVCNLRFDDTNPVKEDVEYVDSILEDIKWLGYQWGNVYYASDYFQQLWDFA
;
A
#
# COMPACT_ATOMS: atom_id res chain seq x y z
N MET A 1 -21.49 34.07 -17.08
CA MET A 1 -20.82 32.82 -16.68
C MET A 1 -21.30 31.77 -17.65
N ASN A 2 -20.40 31.28 -18.51
CA ASN A 2 -20.76 30.48 -19.68
C ASN A 2 -21.00 29.03 -19.25
N VAL A 3 -22.06 28.43 -19.79
CA VAL A 3 -22.47 27.03 -19.53
C VAL A 3 -21.35 26.04 -19.87
N GLU A 4 -20.47 26.40 -20.81
CA GLU A 4 -19.32 25.59 -21.22
C GLU A 4 -18.21 25.51 -20.15
N GLU A 5 -18.01 26.55 -19.33
CA GLU A 5 -17.03 26.51 -18.22
C GLU A 5 -17.48 25.59 -17.09
N ASN A 6 -18.78 25.49 -16.82
CA ASN A 6 -19.31 24.64 -15.75
C ASN A 6 -19.17 23.14 -16.10
N ASN A 7 -19.35 22.76 -17.37
CA ASN A 7 -19.22 21.37 -17.81
C ASN A 7 -17.77 20.86 -17.72
N ALA A 8 -16.78 21.70 -18.05
CA ALA A 8 -15.37 21.34 -17.93
C ALA A 8 -14.92 21.16 -16.47
N VAL A 9 -15.55 21.88 -15.54
CA VAL A 9 -15.27 21.77 -14.09
C VAL A 9 -15.93 20.53 -13.48
N GLU A 10 -17.10 20.11 -13.98
CA GLU A 10 -17.76 18.87 -13.54
C GLU A 10 -17.07 17.61 -14.08
N GLU A 11 -16.61 17.59 -15.33
CA GLU A 11 -15.93 16.42 -15.93
C GLU A 11 -14.60 16.06 -15.25
N ASN A 12 -13.97 17.00 -14.54
CA ASN A 12 -12.65 16.82 -13.94
C ASN A 12 -12.67 16.55 -12.42
N ARG A 13 -13.85 16.53 -11.78
CA ARG A 13 -13.97 16.03 -10.40
C ARG A 13 -14.01 14.51 -10.44
N LYS A 14 -12.85 13.86 -10.53
CA LYS A 14 -12.74 12.45 -10.19
C LYS A 14 -13.29 12.27 -8.78
N SER A 15 -14.41 11.56 -8.69
CA SER A 15 -14.96 11.09 -7.42
C SER A 15 -13.88 10.33 -6.67
N LEU A 16 -13.49 10.84 -5.51
CA LEU A 16 -12.54 10.18 -4.63
C LEU A 16 -13.16 8.85 -4.16
N ASN A 17 -12.35 7.80 -4.11
CA ASN A 17 -12.77 6.62 -3.39
C ASN A 17 -12.76 6.91 -1.86
N PHE A 18 -13.44 6.07 -1.08
CA PHE A 18 -13.59 6.32 0.35
C PHE A 18 -12.25 6.32 1.12
N ILE A 19 -11.23 5.59 0.65
CA ILE A 19 -9.88 5.57 1.25
C ILE A 19 -9.20 6.92 1.00
N GLU A 20 -9.25 7.42 -0.23
CA GLU A 20 -8.71 8.73 -0.59
C GLU A 20 -9.38 9.86 0.21
N ALA A 21 -10.70 9.81 0.35
CA ALA A 21 -11.44 10.78 1.17
C ALA A 21 -11.02 10.75 2.65
N MET A 22 -10.72 9.56 3.20
CA MET A 22 -10.19 9.44 4.57
C MET A 22 -8.77 9.98 4.69
N VAL A 23 -7.90 9.71 3.71
CA VAL A 23 -6.53 10.22 3.68
C VAL A 23 -6.52 11.75 3.61
N GLU A 24 -7.31 12.34 2.71
CA GLU A 24 -7.39 13.81 2.58
C GLU A 24 -7.92 14.48 3.84
N LYS A 25 -8.91 13.87 4.50
CA LYS A 25 -9.42 14.36 5.79
C LYS A 25 -8.33 14.33 6.87
N ASP A 26 -7.60 13.23 6.98
CA ASP A 26 -6.53 13.08 8.00
C ASP A 26 -5.35 14.03 7.73
N LEU A 27 -5.00 14.26 6.46
CA LEU A 27 -3.99 15.23 6.05
C LEU A 27 -4.41 16.67 6.35
N ALA A 28 -5.66 17.03 6.04
CA ALA A 28 -6.20 18.36 6.35
C ALA A 28 -6.26 18.63 7.86
N ALA A 29 -6.45 17.58 8.67
CA ALA A 29 -6.40 17.65 10.14
C ALA A 29 -4.97 17.65 10.70
N GLY A 30 -3.93 17.58 9.85
CA GLY A 30 -2.53 17.58 10.27
C GLY A 30 -2.09 16.32 11.02
N ARG A 31 -2.78 15.18 10.83
CA ARG A 31 -2.42 13.93 11.52
C ARG A 31 -1.09 13.39 11.03
N ASN A 32 -0.35 12.73 11.93
CA ASN A 32 0.95 12.10 11.64
C ASN A 32 1.96 13.06 10.98
N ASP A 33 1.90 14.36 11.33
CA ASP A 33 2.73 15.41 10.74
C ASP A 33 2.62 15.47 9.20
N GLY A 34 1.43 15.15 8.66
CA GLY A 34 1.17 15.12 7.22
C GLY A 34 1.75 13.89 6.49
N ARG A 35 2.29 12.89 7.22
CA ARG A 35 2.88 11.69 6.62
C ARG A 35 1.83 10.64 6.31
N VAL A 36 1.81 10.18 5.05
CA VAL A 36 1.09 8.97 4.62
C VAL A 36 2.05 7.78 4.66
N GLN A 37 1.65 6.72 5.37
CA GLN A 37 2.39 5.46 5.46
C GLN A 37 1.45 4.30 5.18
N THR A 38 1.70 3.55 4.11
CA THR A 38 0.95 2.33 3.77
C THR A 38 1.87 1.11 3.81
N ARG A 39 1.29 -0.07 3.65
CA ARG A 39 2.03 -1.31 3.50
C ARG A 39 1.24 -2.34 2.71
N PHE A 40 1.93 -3.10 1.87
CA PHE A 40 1.41 -4.33 1.27
C PHE A 40 2.01 -5.54 2.01
N PRO A 41 1.20 -6.34 2.75
CA PRO A 41 1.73 -7.39 3.61
C PRO A 41 1.37 -8.82 3.14
N PRO A 42 1.97 -9.35 2.07
CA PRO A 42 1.69 -10.71 1.61
C PRO A 42 2.33 -11.76 2.53
N GLU A 43 1.68 -12.91 2.67
CA GLU A 43 2.32 -14.13 3.19
C GLU A 43 3.21 -14.73 2.09
N PRO A 44 4.49 -15.07 2.34
CA PRO A 44 5.37 -15.62 1.32
C PRO A 44 5.18 -17.14 1.16
N ASN A 45 3.94 -17.58 0.89
CA ASN A 45 3.57 -19.00 0.76
C ASN A 45 2.89 -19.37 -0.56
N GLY A 46 2.92 -18.47 -1.54
CA GLY A 46 2.35 -18.66 -2.86
C GLY A 46 2.61 -17.47 -3.79
N TYR A 47 2.39 -17.69 -5.09
CA TYR A 47 2.52 -16.64 -6.10
C TYR A 47 1.35 -15.66 -6.04
N LEU A 48 1.63 -14.40 -6.40
CA LEU A 48 0.56 -13.42 -6.51
C LEU A 48 -0.34 -13.73 -7.71
N HIS A 49 -1.64 -13.58 -7.53
CA HIS A 49 -2.61 -13.55 -8.62
C HIS A 49 -3.25 -12.16 -8.75
N ILE A 50 -4.09 -11.98 -9.77
CA ILE A 50 -4.75 -10.70 -10.10
C ILE A 50 -5.54 -10.06 -8.94
N GLY A 51 -5.94 -10.85 -7.94
CA GLY A 51 -6.60 -10.34 -6.73
C GLY A 51 -5.68 -9.44 -5.91
N HIS A 52 -4.40 -9.79 -5.82
CA HIS A 52 -3.38 -8.99 -5.13
C HIS A 52 -3.09 -7.68 -5.85
N ALA A 53 -3.19 -7.65 -7.18
CA ALA A 53 -2.96 -6.43 -7.94
C ALA A 53 -3.84 -5.27 -7.46
N LYS A 54 -5.09 -5.55 -7.05
CA LYS A 54 -5.96 -4.52 -6.46
C LYS A 54 -5.40 -3.95 -5.17
N ALA A 55 -4.92 -4.80 -4.25
CA ALA A 55 -4.33 -4.36 -2.99
C ALA A 55 -3.03 -3.58 -3.23
N ILE A 56 -2.16 -4.06 -4.11
CA ILE A 56 -0.92 -3.39 -4.51
C ILE A 56 -1.23 -1.99 -5.05
N CYS A 57 -2.14 -1.87 -6.02
CA CYS A 57 -2.50 -0.59 -6.61
C CYS A 57 -3.09 0.39 -5.57
N ILE A 58 -3.80 -0.10 -4.57
CA ILE A 58 -4.33 0.74 -3.48
C ILE A 58 -3.19 1.16 -2.55
N ASP A 59 -2.43 0.22 -1.99
CA ASP A 59 -1.42 0.52 -0.97
C ASP A 59 -0.29 1.37 -1.53
N PHE A 60 0.29 0.99 -2.67
CA PHE A 60 1.35 1.76 -3.32
C PHE A 60 0.82 3.02 -4.02
N GLY A 61 -0.36 2.94 -4.65
CA GLY A 61 -0.95 4.09 -5.33
C GLY A 61 -1.33 5.22 -4.37
N ILE A 62 -1.84 4.90 -3.18
CA ILE A 62 -2.12 5.92 -2.14
C ILE A 62 -0.83 6.58 -1.67
N ALA A 63 0.22 5.80 -1.34
CA ALA A 63 1.50 6.38 -0.97
C ALA A 63 2.06 7.29 -2.07
N GLN A 64 2.06 6.83 -3.33
CA GLN A 64 2.55 7.61 -4.46
C GLN A 64 1.73 8.89 -4.68
N LYS A 65 0.39 8.81 -4.64
CA LYS A 65 -0.51 9.95 -4.88
C LYS A 65 -0.32 11.07 -3.85
N TYR A 66 -0.08 10.71 -2.60
CA TYR A 66 0.01 11.67 -1.49
C TYR A 66 1.45 11.89 -1.00
N GLY A 67 2.47 11.47 -1.77
CA GLY A 67 3.88 11.68 -1.43
C GLY A 67 4.34 10.94 -0.17
N GLY A 68 3.66 9.86 0.18
CA GLY A 68 3.97 8.99 1.31
C GLY A 68 4.92 7.85 0.97
N VAL A 69 5.03 6.90 1.90
CA VAL A 69 5.86 5.69 1.76
C VAL A 69 5.00 4.44 1.90
N CYS A 70 5.14 3.51 0.96
CA CYS A 70 4.59 2.16 1.08
C CYS A 70 5.71 1.18 1.42
N ASN A 71 5.57 0.44 2.52
CA ASN A 71 6.50 -0.63 2.86
C ASN A 71 6.00 -1.97 2.29
N LEU A 72 6.92 -2.81 1.87
CA LEU A 72 6.64 -4.22 1.64
C LEU A 72 6.94 -4.97 2.95
N ARG A 73 5.99 -5.75 3.46
CA ARG A 73 6.21 -6.54 4.66
C ARG A 73 5.81 -7.98 4.41
N PHE A 74 6.75 -8.91 4.45
CA PHE A 74 6.39 -10.32 4.42
C PHE A 74 5.78 -10.70 5.76
N ASP A 75 4.55 -11.21 5.74
CA ASP A 75 3.87 -11.72 6.94
C ASP A 75 4.29 -13.18 7.17
N ASP A 76 5.57 -13.34 7.49
CA ASP A 76 6.30 -14.61 7.55
C ASP A 76 6.22 -15.27 8.94
N THR A 77 4.99 -15.39 9.45
CA THR A 77 4.75 -15.94 10.79
C THR A 77 4.52 -17.45 10.83
N ASN A 78 4.55 -18.12 9.67
CA ASN A 78 4.27 -19.54 9.50
C ASN A 78 5.49 -20.29 8.91
N PRO A 79 6.38 -20.83 9.76
CA PRO A 79 7.68 -21.36 9.35
C PRO A 79 7.63 -22.60 8.44
N VAL A 80 6.45 -23.19 8.21
CA VAL A 80 6.28 -24.43 7.43
C VAL A 80 5.98 -24.15 5.96
N LYS A 81 5.47 -22.96 5.63
CA LYS A 81 4.91 -22.66 4.30
C LYS A 81 5.70 -21.63 3.52
N GLU A 82 6.82 -21.18 4.06
CA GLU A 82 7.53 -20.01 3.56
C GLU A 82 8.76 -20.44 2.77
N ASP A 83 8.86 -19.94 1.54
CA ASP A 83 9.98 -20.21 0.63
C ASP A 83 10.54 -18.88 0.10
N VAL A 84 11.86 -18.82 -0.05
CA VAL A 84 12.57 -17.70 -0.68
C VAL A 84 12.07 -17.49 -2.10
N GLU A 85 11.66 -18.55 -2.80
CA GLU A 85 11.05 -18.46 -4.13
C GLU A 85 9.83 -17.52 -4.17
N TYR A 86 8.94 -17.60 -3.17
CA TYR A 86 7.76 -16.76 -3.13
C TYR A 86 8.10 -15.31 -2.81
N VAL A 87 9.10 -15.07 -1.95
CA VAL A 87 9.64 -13.73 -1.70
C VAL A 87 10.13 -13.11 -2.99
N ASP A 88 10.97 -13.81 -3.75
CA ASP A 88 11.55 -13.31 -5.00
C ASP A 88 10.47 -13.02 -6.05
N SER A 89 9.50 -13.92 -6.22
CA SER A 89 8.38 -13.70 -7.15
C SER A 89 7.51 -12.51 -6.77
N ILE A 90 7.20 -12.32 -5.48
CA ILE A 90 6.43 -11.18 -4.99
C ILE A 90 7.17 -9.86 -5.30
N LEU A 91 8.49 -9.82 -5.08
CA LEU A 91 9.32 -8.65 -5.37
C LEU A 91 9.33 -8.33 -6.87
N GLU A 92 9.41 -9.36 -7.71
CA GLU A 92 9.38 -9.23 -9.18
C GLU A 92 8.02 -8.68 -9.65
N ASP A 93 6.91 -9.24 -9.19
CA ASP A 93 5.57 -8.84 -9.60
C ASP A 93 5.26 -7.38 -9.23
N ILE A 94 5.65 -6.94 -8.03
CA ILE A 94 5.47 -5.55 -7.59
C ILE A 94 6.26 -4.59 -8.48
N LYS A 95 7.51 -4.95 -8.82
CA LYS A 95 8.35 -4.16 -9.73
C LYS A 95 7.78 -4.17 -11.15
N TRP A 96 7.28 -5.31 -11.62
CA TRP A 96 6.66 -5.46 -12.94
C TRP A 96 5.42 -4.57 -13.08
N LEU A 97 4.63 -4.42 -12.00
CA LEU A 97 3.52 -3.48 -11.92
C LEU A 97 3.96 -1.99 -11.86
N GLY A 98 5.25 -1.71 -11.80
CA GLY A 98 5.81 -0.36 -11.82
C GLY A 98 5.87 0.33 -10.45
N TYR A 99 5.71 -0.41 -9.36
CA TYR A 99 5.78 0.12 -8.00
C TYR A 99 7.14 -0.13 -7.36
N GLN A 100 7.48 0.74 -6.41
CA GLN A 100 8.69 0.66 -5.60
C GLN A 100 8.32 0.80 -4.12
N TRP A 101 8.79 -0.13 -3.30
CA TRP A 101 8.65 -0.03 -1.84
C TRP A 101 9.72 0.90 -1.25
N GLY A 102 9.41 1.47 -0.09
CA GLY A 102 10.37 2.20 0.73
C GLY A 102 11.33 1.25 1.44
N ASN A 103 10.79 0.41 2.32
CA ASN A 103 11.55 -0.59 3.06
C ASN A 103 10.91 -1.98 2.92
N VAL A 104 11.73 -3.01 3.09
CA VAL A 104 11.30 -4.40 3.23
C VAL A 104 11.39 -4.78 4.70
N TYR A 105 10.35 -5.41 5.23
CA TYR A 105 10.30 -5.93 6.59
C TYR A 105 9.83 -7.38 6.59
N TYR A 106 10.21 -8.12 7.63
CA TYR A 106 9.72 -9.46 7.93
C TYR A 106 8.98 -9.39 9.27
N ALA A 107 7.80 -9.99 9.36
CA ALA A 107 7.05 -10.05 10.60
C ALA A 107 7.79 -10.86 11.68
N SER A 108 8.54 -11.89 11.28
CA SER A 108 9.36 -12.72 12.15
C SER A 108 10.46 -11.95 12.89
N ASP A 109 11.04 -10.91 12.28
CA ASP A 109 12.02 -10.03 12.92
C ASP A 109 11.47 -9.34 14.19
N TYR A 110 10.14 -9.21 14.29
CA TYR A 110 9.46 -8.60 15.43
C TYR A 110 9.03 -9.60 16.50
N PHE A 111 9.31 -10.89 16.37
CA PHE A 111 8.81 -11.90 17.32
C PHE A 111 9.22 -11.65 18.76
N GLN A 112 10.47 -11.27 19.02
CA GLN A 112 10.89 -10.96 20.39
C GLN A 112 10.10 -9.76 20.94
N GLN A 113 9.93 -8.70 20.15
CA GLN A 113 9.17 -7.54 20.55
C GLN A 113 7.69 -7.87 20.79
N LEU A 114 7.09 -8.72 19.96
CA LEU A 114 5.71 -9.18 20.12
C LEU A 114 5.54 -10.04 21.37
N TRP A 115 6.52 -10.88 21.68
CA TRP A 115 6.55 -11.67 22.91
C TRP A 115 6.63 -10.77 24.16
N ASP A 116 7.47 -9.73 24.12
CA ASP A 116 7.61 -8.80 25.25
C ASP A 116 6.34 -7.96 25.50
N PHE A 117 5.43 -7.87 24.53
CA PHE A 117 4.13 -7.21 24.67
C PHE A 117 3.01 -8.10 25.22
N ALA A 118 3.19 -9.43 25.23
CA ALA A 118 2.16 -10.41 25.62
C ALA A 118 2.05 -10.59 27.15
#